data_AF-A0A2X2VR91-F1
#
_entry.id   AF-A0A2X2VR91-F1
#
_cell.length_a   1.000
_cell.length_b   1.000
_cell.length_c   1.000
_cell.angle_alpha   90.00
_cell.angle_beta   90.00
_cell.angle_gamma   90.00
#
_symmetry.space_group_name_H-M   'P 1'
#
loop_
_entity.id
_entity.type
_entity.pdbx_description
1 polymer ?
#
loop_
_entity_poly.entity_id
_entity_poly.type
_entity_poly.pdbx_seq_one_letter_code
_entity_poly.pdbx_strand_id
1 'polypeptide(L)' 'MEAAGIYGVAAEFGAKALTICTVSDHIRTHEQTTAAERQTTFNDMIKIALESVLLGDKA' A
#
# COMPACT_ATOMS: atom_id res chain seq x y z
N MET A 1 7.12 -0.66 7.45
CA MET A 1 8.51 -0.16 7.44
C MET A 1 9.31 -0.58 6.20
N GLU A 2 8.70 -0.78 5.03
CA GLU A 2 9.35 -1.49 3.91
C GLU A 2 9.46 -0.64 2.62
N ALA A 3 8.64 0.40 2.48
CA ALA A 3 8.51 1.18 1.23
C ALA A 3 9.84 1.74 0.71
N ALA A 4 10.67 2.30 1.59
CA ALA A 4 11.97 2.85 1.20
C ALA A 4 12.91 1.79 0.61
N GLY A 5 12.89 0.57 1.15
CA GLY A 5 13.68 -0.55 0.63
C GLY A 5 13.21 -1.00 -0.75
N ILE A 6 11.90 -1.20 -0.92
CA ILE A 6 11.31 -1.58 -2.21
C ILE A 6 11.59 -0.52 -3.28
N TYR A 7 11.47 0.76 -2.95
CA TYR A 7 11.76 1.84 -3.89
C TYR A 7 13.23 1.91 -4.29
N GLY A 8 14.15 1.67 -3.35
CA GLY A 8 15.58 1.56 -3.64
C GLY A 8 15.89 0.45 -4.64
N VAL A 9 15.37 -0.76 -4.39
CA VAL A 9 15.55 -1.92 -5.29
C VAL A 9 14.94 -1.64 -6.66
N ALA A 10 13.73 -1.10 -6.72
CA ALA A 10 13.08 -0.81 -8.00
C ALA A 10 13.88 0.21 -8.83
N ALA A 11 14.42 1.26 -8.18
CA ALA A 11 15.26 2.24 -8.83
C ALA A 11 16.59 1.63 -9.34
N GLU A 12 17.22 0.74 -8.57
CA GLU A 12 18.46 0.06 -8.94
C GLU A 12 18.30 -0.78 -10.23
N PHE A 13 17.18 -1.48 -10.37
CA PHE A 13 16.93 -2.38 -11.50
C PHE A 13 16.09 -1.77 -12.63
N GLY A 14 15.78 -0.46 -12.56
CA GLY A 14 14.95 0.22 -13.57
C GLY A 14 13.51 -0.29 -13.63
N ALA A 15 12.98 -0.82 -12.53
CA ALA A 15 11.62 -1.33 -12.42
C ALA A 15 10.64 -0.24 -11.94
N LYS A 16 9.34 -0.46 -12.18
CA LYS A 16 8.25 0.36 -11.61
C LYS A 16 7.85 -0.21 -10.24
N ALA A 17 7.65 0.65 -9.23
CA ALA A 17 7.16 0.23 -7.91
C ALA A 17 6.24 1.28 -7.28
N LEU A 18 5.29 0.81 -6.45
CA LEU A 18 4.36 1.63 -5.68
C LEU A 18 4.01 0.89 -4.38
N THR A 19 3.99 1.60 -3.25
CA THR A 19 3.48 1.09 -1.96
C THR A 19 2.17 1.80 -1.61
N ILE A 20 1.14 1.01 -1.31
CA ILE A 20 -0.17 1.49 -0.84
C ILE A 20 -0.39 0.91 0.56
N CYS A 21 -0.82 1.74 1.52
CA CYS A 21 -1.03 1.32 2.91
C CYS A 21 -2.40 1.77 3.42
N THR A 22 -3.03 0.92 4.24
CA THR A 22 -4.19 1.30 5.07
C THR A 22 -3.68 1.81 6.41
N VAL A 23 -4.20 2.94 6.89
CA VAL A 23 -3.87 3.45 8.23
C VAL A 23 -4.58 2.58 9.26
N SER A 24 -3.83 1.78 10.01
CA SER A 24 -4.36 0.92 11.07
C SER A 24 -4.38 1.58 12.44
N ASP A 25 -3.43 2.49 12.68
CA ASP A 25 -3.17 3.07 13.98
C ASP A 25 -2.77 4.54 13.82
N HIS A 26 -3.15 5.36 14.81
CA HIS A 26 -2.78 6.76 14.83
C HIS A 26 -1.90 7.05 16.04
N ILE A 27 -0.59 7.22 15.78
CA ILE A 27 0.45 7.30 16.82
C ILE A 27 0.20 8.41 17.85
N ARG A 28 -0.34 9.57 17.42
CA ARG A 28 -0.54 10.73 18.31
C ARG A 28 -1.75 10.60 19.23
N THR A 29 -2.80 9.91 18.78
CA THR A 29 -4.06 9.77 19.53
C THR A 29 -4.17 8.40 20.20
N HIS A 30 -3.27 7.48 19.87
CA HIS A 30 -3.27 6.09 20.31
C HIS A 30 -4.50 5.29 19.85
N GLU A 31 -5.24 5.80 18.87
CA GLU A 31 -6.32 5.06 18.23
C GLU A 31 -5.76 3.86 17.47
N GLN A 32 -6.41 2.71 17.64
CA GLN A 32 -6.06 1.46 16.99
C GLN A 32 -7.34 0.83 16.46
N THR A 33 -7.29 0.37 15.23
CA THR A 33 -8.39 -0.40 14.64
C THR A 33 -8.39 -1.84 15.15
N THR A 34 -9.56 -2.47 15.19
CA THR A 34 -9.69 -3.92 15.35
C THR A 34 -9.38 -4.64 14.04
N ALA A 35 -9.14 -5.95 14.10
CA ALA A 35 -8.94 -6.75 12.89
C ALA A 35 -10.15 -6.70 11.94
N ALA A 36 -11.37 -6.66 12.49
CA ALA A 36 -12.60 -6.61 11.71
C ALA A 36 -12.77 -5.25 10.97
N GLU A 37 -12.48 -4.14 11.65
CA GLU A 37 -12.52 -2.80 11.04
C GLU A 37 -11.49 -2.67 9.91
N ARG A 38 -10.29 -3.24 10.09
CA ARG A 38 -9.26 -3.25 9.06
C ARG A 38 -9.63 -4.06 7.84
N GLN A 39 -10.35 -5.17 8.00
CA GLN A 39 -10.61 -6.10 6.89
C GLN A 39 -11.39 -5.44 5.74
N THR A 40 -12.39 -4.61 6.06
CA THR A 40 -13.21 -3.96 5.04
C THR A 40 -12.43 -2.87 4.30
N THR A 41 -11.69 -2.02 5.01
CA THR A 41 -10.85 -0.97 4.39
C THR A 41 -9.66 -1.56 3.63
N PHE A 42 -9.13 -2.70 4.09
CA PHE A 42 -8.07 -3.43 3.43
C PHE A 42 -8.51 -3.94 2.06
N ASN A 43 -9.76 -4.40 1.92
CA ASN A 43 -10.28 -4.84 0.62
C ASN A 43 -10.26 -3.72 -0.43
N ASP A 44 -10.58 -2.49 -0.04
CA ASP A 44 -10.56 -1.36 -0.98
C ASP A 44 -9.13 -0.97 -1.38
N MET A 45 -8.19 -1.02 -0.44
CA MET A 45 -6.76 -0.86 -0.73
C MET A 45 -6.28 -1.88 -1.78
N ILE A 46 -6.71 -3.14 -1.67
CA ILE A 46 -6.35 -4.19 -2.63
C ILE A 46 -6.95 -3.94 -4.02
N LYS A 47 -8.21 -3.50 -4.12
CA LYS A 47 -8.81 -3.15 -5.42
C LYS A 47 -8.03 -2.03 -6.11
N ILE A 48 -7.69 -0.97 -5.38
CA ILE A 48 -6.89 0.14 -5.90
C ILE A 48 -5.51 -0.35 -6.38
N ALA A 49 -4.87 -1.24 -5.62
CA ALA A 49 -3.59 -1.81 -6.02
C ALA A 49 -3.69 -2.60 -7.34
N LEU A 50 -4.70 -3.46 -7.48
CA LEU A 50 -4.94 -4.25 -8.69
C LEU A 50 -5.26 -3.36 -9.89
N GLU A 51 -6.13 -2.36 -9.73
CA GLU A 51 -6.47 -1.41 -10.79
C GLU A 51 -5.28 -0.58 -11.24
N SER A 52 -4.41 -0.17 -10.30
CA SER A 52 -3.21 0.61 -10.59
C SER A 52 -2.24 -0.16 -11.49
N VAL A 53 -2.07 -1.46 -11.26
CA VAL A 53 -1.22 -2.31 -12.12
C VAL A 53 -1.82 -2.44 -13.52
N LEU A 54 -3.13 -2.70 -13.62
CA LEU A 54 -3.82 -2.82 -14.91
C LEU A 54 -3.79 -1.51 -15.73
N LEU A 55 -3.76 -0.35 -15.09
CA LEU A 55 -3.58 0.94 -15.76
C LEU A 55 -2.12 1.16 -16.18
N GLY A 56 -1.16 0.79 -15.33
CA GLY A 56 0.27 0.93 -15.61
C GLY A 56 0.79 0.03 -16.73
N ASP A 57 0.17 -1.13 -16.97
CA ASP A 57 0.49 -2.04 -18.07
C ASP A 57 -0.02 -1.54 -19.43
N LYS A 58 -1.01 -0.64 -19.44
CA LYS A 58 -1.56 -0.04 -20.65
C LYS A 58 -0.77 1.19 -21.13
N ALA A 59 0.24 1.64 -20.37
CA ALA A 59 1.01 2.87 -20.58
C ALA A 59 2.48 2.56 -20.96
#